data_AF-S4P5U6-F1
#
_entry.id   AF-S4P5U6-F1
#
_cell.length_a   1.000
_cell.length_b   1.000
_cell.length_c   1.000
_cell.angle_alpha   90.00
_cell.angle_beta   90.00
_cell.angle_gamma   90.00
#
_symmetry.space_group_name_H-M   'P 1'
#
loop_
_entity.id
_entity.type
_entity.pdbx_description
1 polymer ?
#
loop_
_entity_poly.entity_id
_entity_poly.type
_entity_poly.pdbx_seq_one_letter_code
_entity_poly.pdbx_strand_id
1 'polypeptide(L)'
;MESNDQGKYDLVVLTKKNLIFIDLYKEQVSLGRETPLNLPAVVDELVVDRQTDTLSVQSQNGLQIDCNLLFRTCKLEVTGWYYASLGGLLGTYNNEQFDEQQLPNGTIDTDAKNLAHAWSIRSVEVKTPPPRTNNTSCAKFFRNKVSPLHPCFSLIDAMPFYEECEKGVEACTLANAYLELCSQQHVPTHIPDHCVQCITPGGDLVEEGAFLQLENLPESMDVVFVVEAQYCNKNIRKAKNIDLFVDTLDSKLQGNGFSDNRYAVVVYGGSGVYRRARALYVNNKLFTDAVDIPRHFEAFQIDKNSLVKNNKTVGGDALRALSFVSSLPLRAGAPRAIVLLPCTKCDASFSSLDYSTIY
;
A
#
# COMPACT_ATOMS: atom_id res chain seq x y z
N MET A 1 13.49 -8.63 9.98
CA MET A 1 12.38 -8.19 10.85
C MET A 1 12.93 -7.88 12.22
N GLU A 2 12.50 -6.81 12.87
CA GLU A 2 12.90 -6.47 14.24
C GLU A 2 11.65 -6.40 15.12
N SER A 3 11.70 -6.98 16.33
CA SER A 3 10.64 -6.77 17.33
C SER A 3 10.84 -5.41 17.99
N ASN A 4 9.83 -4.56 17.96
CA ASN A 4 9.79 -3.37 18.81
C ASN A 4 9.47 -3.75 20.27
N ASP A 5 9.50 -2.76 21.16
CA ASP A 5 9.30 -2.93 22.61
C ASP A 5 7.94 -3.56 22.97
N GLN A 6 6.97 -3.53 22.05
CA GLN A 6 5.64 -4.14 22.21
C GLN A 6 5.56 -5.59 21.70
N GLY A 7 6.65 -6.18 21.18
CA GLY A 7 6.60 -7.50 20.54
C GLY A 7 6.01 -7.49 19.13
N LYS A 8 5.91 -6.33 18.50
CA LYS A 8 5.39 -6.18 17.12
C LYS A 8 6.56 -6.07 16.15
N TYR A 9 6.42 -6.65 14.98
CA TYR A 9 7.50 -6.77 14.01
C TYR A 9 7.49 -5.60 13.03
N ASP A 10 8.62 -4.90 12.96
CA ASP A 10 8.92 -3.96 11.88
C ASP A 10 9.67 -4.71 10.77
N LEU A 11 9.26 -4.50 9.52
CA LEU A 11 10.06 -4.93 8.38
C LEU A 11 11.13 -3.87 8.12
N VAL A 12 12.39 -4.27 8.26
CA VAL A 12 13.54 -3.38 8.05
C VAL A 12 14.21 -3.77 6.74
N VAL A 13 14.27 -2.83 5.81
CA VAL A 13 14.95 -2.99 4.52
C VAL A 13 16.28 -2.23 4.59
N LEU A 14 17.38 -2.98 4.56
CA LEU A 14 18.72 -2.42 4.49
C LEU A 14 19.07 -2.09 3.03
N THR A 15 19.41 -0.84 2.80
CA THR A 15 19.93 -0.35 1.53
C THR A 15 21.44 -0.07 1.66
N LYS A 16 22.09 0.41 0.60
CA LYS A 16 23.54 0.72 0.63
C LYS A 16 23.92 1.73 1.71
N LYS A 17 23.04 2.68 2.03
CA LYS A 17 23.34 3.79 2.95
C LYS A 17 22.30 4.00 4.03
N ASN A 18 21.08 3.49 3.82
CA ASN A 18 19.94 3.80 4.65
C ASN A 18 19.22 2.55 5.16
N LEU A 19 18.47 2.73 6.23
CA LEU A 19 17.52 1.75 6.75
C LEU A 19 16.12 2.27 6.54
N ILE A 20 15.28 1.52 5.84
CA ILE A 20 13.86 1.81 5.68
C ILE A 20 13.10 0.91 6.65
N PHE A 21 12.34 1.52 7.56
CA PHE A 21 11.50 0.80 8.51
C PHE A 21 10.05 0.85 8.04
N ILE A 22 9.39 -0.30 8.01
CA ILE A 22 7.98 -0.45 7.68
C ILE A 22 7.28 -1.02 8.92
N ASP A 23 6.49 -0.19 9.57
CA ASP A 23 5.66 -0.56 10.73
C ASP A 23 4.24 -0.83 10.21
N LEU A 24 3.87 -2.11 10.12
CA LEU A 24 2.55 -2.54 9.63
C LEU A 24 1.41 -2.22 10.59
N TYR A 25 1.70 -1.89 11.85
CA TYR A 25 0.69 -1.56 12.86
C TYR A 25 0.40 -0.06 12.91
N LYS A 26 1.43 0.77 12.71
CA LYS A 26 1.27 2.22 12.50
C LYS A 26 0.97 2.58 11.06
N GLU A 27 1.03 1.58 10.16
CA GLU A 27 0.89 1.73 8.72
C GLU A 27 1.85 2.78 8.16
N GLN A 28 3.07 2.85 8.71
CA GLN A 28 3.99 3.96 8.49
C GLN A 28 5.33 3.45 7.96
N VAL A 29 5.93 4.24 7.07
CA VAL A 29 7.32 4.06 6.63
C VAL A 29 8.19 5.18 7.16
N SER A 30 9.38 4.85 7.66
CA SER A 30 10.37 5.83 8.10
C SER A 30 11.78 5.54 7.58
N LEU A 31 12.54 6.60 7.41
CA LEU A 31 13.99 6.54 7.20
C LEU A 31 14.67 6.54 8.58
N GLY A 32 15.38 5.47 8.90
CA GLY A 32 15.73 5.21 10.29
C GLY A 32 14.49 5.02 11.18
N ARG A 33 14.65 5.17 12.50
CA ARG A 33 13.57 4.91 13.47
C ARG A 33 12.58 6.06 13.66
N GLU A 34 12.97 7.29 13.30
CA GLU A 34 12.24 8.48 13.77
C GLU A 34 11.70 9.37 12.65
N THR A 35 12.24 9.30 11.43
CA THR A 35 11.88 10.24 10.36
C THR A 35 10.86 9.63 9.41
N PRO A 36 9.56 9.98 9.49
CA PRO A 36 8.56 9.47 8.57
C PRO A 36 8.89 9.88 7.13
N LEU A 37 8.67 8.97 6.20
CA LEU A 37 8.84 9.24 4.77
C LEU A 37 7.52 9.71 4.16
N ASN A 38 7.58 10.79 3.40
CA ASN A 38 6.49 11.15 2.50
C ASN A 38 6.53 10.22 1.29
N LEU A 39 5.38 9.68 0.87
CA LEU A 39 5.30 8.71 -0.22
C LEU A 39 4.59 9.31 -1.44
N PRO A 40 4.96 8.92 -2.67
CA PRO A 40 6.07 8.02 -2.99
C PRO A 40 7.44 8.66 -2.72
N ALA A 41 8.43 7.84 -2.36
CA ALA A 41 9.81 8.24 -2.12
C ALA A 41 10.78 7.40 -2.96
N VAL A 42 11.95 7.96 -3.23
CA VAL A 42 13.11 7.21 -3.72
C VAL A 42 14.19 7.27 -2.64
N VAL A 43 14.55 6.12 -2.08
CA VAL A 43 15.60 5.98 -1.06
C VAL A 43 16.71 5.14 -1.66
N ASP A 44 17.86 5.76 -1.91
CA ASP A 44 18.93 5.21 -2.75
C ASP A 44 18.37 4.74 -4.11
N GLU A 45 18.39 3.44 -4.40
CA GLU A 45 17.82 2.84 -5.62
C GLU A 45 16.38 2.31 -5.49
N LEU A 46 15.80 2.36 -4.28
CA LEU A 46 14.48 1.78 -4.00
C LEU A 46 13.39 2.83 -4.17
N VAL A 47 12.33 2.44 -4.88
CA VAL A 47 11.08 3.18 -4.92
C VAL A 47 10.19 2.64 -3.80
N VAL A 48 9.76 3.52 -2.91
CA VAL A 48 8.78 3.24 -1.87
C VAL A 48 7.49 3.96 -2.23
N ASP A 49 6.40 3.23 -2.38
CA ASP A 49 5.11 3.77 -2.78
C ASP A 49 3.98 3.17 -1.93
N ARG A 50 2.95 3.96 -1.63
CA ARG A 50 1.73 3.50 -0.96
C ARG A 50 0.53 3.81 -1.84
N GLN A 51 -0.28 2.79 -2.07
CA GLN A 51 -1.58 2.90 -2.73
C GLN A 51 -2.60 2.25 -1.82
N THR A 52 -3.46 3.08 -1.21
CA THR A 52 -4.46 2.65 -0.22
C THR A 52 -3.84 1.83 0.92
N ASP A 53 -4.15 0.54 0.97
CA ASP A 53 -3.70 -0.41 1.98
C ASP A 53 -2.52 -1.26 1.48
N THR A 54 -2.00 -0.97 0.29
CA THR A 54 -0.82 -1.64 -0.26
C THR A 54 0.38 -0.71 -0.18
N LEU A 55 1.42 -1.15 0.53
CA LEU A 55 2.73 -0.53 0.54
C LEU A 55 3.68 -1.37 -0.31
N SER A 56 4.40 -0.74 -1.22
CA SER A 56 5.37 -1.41 -2.09
C SER A 56 6.76 -0.81 -1.94
N VAL A 57 7.78 -1.67 -1.91
CA VAL A 57 9.19 -1.31 -2.03
C VAL A 57 9.78 -2.09 -3.20
N GLN A 58 10.27 -1.36 -4.20
CA GLN A 58 10.73 -1.96 -5.46
C GLN A 58 12.14 -1.47 -5.81
N SER A 59 13.00 -2.41 -6.16
CA SER A 59 14.32 -2.15 -6.72
C SER A 59 14.32 -2.41 -8.22
N GLN A 60 15.09 -1.62 -8.98
CA GLN A 60 15.38 -1.94 -10.38
C GLN A 60 16.17 -3.25 -10.54
N ASN A 61 16.83 -3.72 -9.46
CA ASN A 61 17.59 -4.97 -9.46
C ASN A 61 16.73 -6.22 -9.23
N GLY A 62 15.40 -6.06 -9.17
CA GLY A 62 14.48 -7.19 -9.12
C GLY A 62 14.16 -7.69 -7.71
N LEU A 63 14.25 -6.84 -6.69
CA LEU A 63 13.61 -7.04 -5.39
C LEU A 63 12.26 -6.30 -5.39
N GLN A 64 11.20 -6.98 -4.98
CA GLN A 64 9.87 -6.42 -4.79
C GLN A 64 9.32 -6.88 -3.44
N ILE A 65 8.87 -5.93 -2.64
CA ILE A 65 8.21 -6.17 -1.36
C ILE A 65 6.85 -5.50 -1.46
N ASP A 66 5.77 -6.27 -1.34
CA ASP A 66 4.41 -5.75 -1.30
C ASP A 66 3.79 -6.14 0.04
N CYS A 67 3.43 -5.15 0.83
CA CYS A 67 2.79 -5.31 2.12
C CYS A 67 1.34 -4.86 2.07
N ASN A 68 0.43 -5.74 2.47
CA ASN A 68 -0.95 -5.41 2.75
C ASN A 68 -1.06 -4.93 4.21
N LEU A 69 -1.36 -3.65 4.38
CA LEU A 69 -1.45 -2.96 5.67
C LEU A 69 -2.69 -3.38 6.46
N LEU A 70 -3.81 -3.63 5.78
CA LEU A 70 -5.06 -4.11 6.39
C LEU A 70 -4.86 -5.48 7.06
N PHE A 71 -4.26 -6.41 6.33
CA PHE A 71 -4.04 -7.80 6.80
C PHE A 71 -2.69 -8.00 7.49
N ARG A 72 -1.80 -7.00 7.46
CA ARG A 72 -0.45 -7.03 8.03
C ARG A 72 0.39 -8.20 7.50
N THR A 73 0.31 -8.42 6.20
CA THR A 73 1.09 -9.45 5.48
C THR A 73 2.03 -8.77 4.50
N CYS A 74 3.20 -9.37 4.28
CA CYS A 74 4.12 -8.91 3.24
C CYS A 74 4.52 -10.08 2.37
N LYS A 75 4.54 -9.85 1.06
CA LYS A 75 5.07 -10.74 0.05
C LYS A 75 6.43 -10.20 -0.38
N LEU A 76 7.43 -11.07 -0.40
CA LEU A 76 8.77 -10.77 -0.87
C LEU A 76 9.01 -11.56 -2.14
N GLU A 77 9.29 -10.86 -3.23
CA GLU A 77 9.57 -11.42 -4.54
C GLU A 77 10.95 -10.96 -5.00
N VAL A 78 11.72 -11.89 -5.54
CA VAL A 78 13.03 -11.62 -6.14
C VAL A 78 13.11 -12.25 -7.52
N THR A 79 13.85 -11.61 -8.41
CA THR A 79 14.11 -12.16 -9.74
C THR A 79 15.10 -13.32 -9.71
N GLY A 80 15.14 -14.11 -10.79
CA GLY A 80 16.06 -15.24 -10.93
C GLY A 80 17.55 -14.89 -10.87
N TRP A 81 17.92 -13.60 -10.95
CA TRP A 81 19.29 -13.15 -10.71
C TRP A 81 19.81 -13.49 -9.32
N TYR A 82 18.92 -13.72 -8.35
CA TYR A 82 19.25 -14.09 -6.99
C TYR A 82 19.33 -15.61 -6.76
N TYR A 83 19.20 -16.44 -7.80
CA TYR A 83 19.25 -17.91 -7.69
C TYR A 83 20.51 -18.38 -6.95
N ALA A 84 20.31 -19.24 -5.94
CA ALA A 84 21.35 -19.81 -5.09
C ALA A 84 22.31 -18.80 -4.43
N SER A 85 21.86 -17.54 -4.27
CA SER A 85 22.65 -16.47 -3.63
C SER A 85 22.01 -15.94 -2.34
N LEU A 86 20.82 -16.43 -2.00
CA LEU A 86 20.08 -16.02 -0.82
C LEU A 86 20.39 -16.93 0.37
N GLY A 87 20.07 -16.45 1.56
CA GLY A 87 20.14 -17.22 2.79
C GLY A 87 19.36 -16.51 3.89
N GLY A 88 18.64 -17.28 4.70
CA GLY A 88 17.83 -16.75 5.78
C GLY A 88 16.67 -17.66 6.12
N LEU A 89 15.68 -17.11 6.84
CA LEU A 89 14.47 -17.83 7.26
C LEU A 89 13.56 -18.27 6.10
N LEU A 90 13.79 -17.74 4.89
CA LEU A 90 13.03 -18.08 3.68
C LEU A 90 13.84 -19.00 2.74
N GLY A 91 14.92 -19.62 3.24
CA GLY A 91 15.74 -20.56 2.48
C GLY A 91 16.79 -19.91 1.57
N THR A 92 17.31 -20.72 0.66
CA THR A 92 18.50 -20.46 -0.19
C THR A 92 18.16 -20.09 -1.64
N TYR A 93 16.91 -20.31 -2.06
CA TYR A 93 16.40 -20.04 -3.41
C TYR A 93 17.22 -20.74 -4.51
N ASN A 94 17.50 -22.03 -4.33
CA ASN A 94 18.20 -22.88 -5.31
C ASN A 94 17.34 -24.05 -5.83
N ASN A 95 16.06 -24.13 -5.42
CA ASN A 95 15.13 -25.24 -5.68
C ASN A 95 15.55 -26.59 -5.07
N GLU A 96 16.40 -26.59 -4.04
CA GLU A 96 16.79 -27.78 -3.28
C GLU A 96 16.09 -27.80 -1.92
N GLN A 97 15.22 -28.79 -1.70
CA GLN A 97 14.43 -28.87 -0.46
C GLN A 97 15.30 -29.24 0.74
N PHE A 98 16.44 -29.90 0.53
CA PHE A 98 17.29 -30.38 1.63
C PHE A 98 18.07 -29.27 2.34
N ASP A 99 18.24 -28.09 1.74
CA ASP A 99 19.00 -26.98 2.33
C ASP A 99 18.17 -25.73 2.66
N GLU A 100 16.83 -25.82 2.57
CA GLU A 100 15.90 -24.75 2.95
C GLU A 100 16.11 -24.25 4.40
N GLN A 101 16.59 -25.12 5.30
CA GLN A 101 16.80 -24.82 6.72
C GLN A 101 18.29 -24.66 7.06
N GLN A 102 19.06 -24.09 6.14
CA GLN A 102 20.48 -23.81 6.33
C GLN A 102 20.69 -22.69 7.37
N LEU A 103 21.62 -22.92 8.30
CA LEU A 103 22.11 -21.95 9.29
C LEU A 103 23.18 -21.02 8.67
N PRO A 104 23.49 -19.85 9.28
CA PRO A 104 24.49 -18.92 8.73
C PRO A 104 25.91 -19.49 8.57
N ASN A 105 26.26 -20.53 9.32
CA ASN A 105 27.55 -21.24 9.23
C ASN A 105 27.57 -22.32 8.12
N GLY A 106 26.46 -22.49 7.39
CA GLY A 106 26.31 -23.44 6.30
C GLY A 106 25.80 -24.83 6.70
N THR A 107 25.64 -25.12 8.00
CA THR A 107 25.07 -26.42 8.47
C THR A 107 23.55 -26.42 8.40
N ILE A 108 22.92 -27.60 8.32
CA ILE A 108 21.46 -27.74 8.28
C ILE A 108 20.96 -28.16 9.68
N ASP A 109 19.88 -27.54 10.15
CA ASP A 109 19.18 -27.91 11.39
C ASP A 109 17.67 -27.96 11.13
N THR A 110 17.01 -29.01 11.60
CA THR A 110 15.56 -29.20 11.44
C THR A 110 14.71 -28.55 12.52
N ASP A 111 15.32 -28.08 13.61
CA ASP A 111 14.61 -27.36 14.66
C ASP A 111 14.39 -25.90 14.26
N ALA A 112 13.12 -25.55 13.98
CA ALA A 112 12.70 -24.20 13.65
C ALA A 112 13.12 -23.16 14.70
N LYS A 113 13.23 -23.53 15.98
CA LYS A 113 13.68 -22.61 17.04
C LYS A 113 15.16 -22.29 16.90
N ASN A 114 15.99 -23.30 16.63
CA ASN A 114 17.41 -23.12 16.41
C ASN A 114 17.66 -22.32 15.13
N LEU A 115 16.92 -22.62 14.06
CA LEU A 115 16.97 -21.85 12.81
C LEU A 115 16.66 -20.36 13.06
N ALA A 116 15.54 -20.07 13.74
CA ALA A 116 15.14 -18.70 14.07
C ALA A 116 16.19 -17.99 14.94
N HIS A 117 16.74 -18.68 15.93
CA HIS A 117 17.77 -18.12 16.81
C HIS A 117 19.08 -17.86 16.07
N ALA A 118 19.53 -18.77 15.21
CA ALA A 118 20.78 -18.64 14.47
C ALA A 118 20.76 -17.45 13.49
N TRP A 119 19.61 -17.17 12.88
CA TRP A 119 19.41 -16.02 11.98
C TRP A 119 19.03 -14.72 12.72
N SER A 120 19.01 -14.71 14.05
CA SER A 120 18.67 -13.51 14.81
C SER A 120 19.77 -12.44 14.70
N ILE A 121 19.36 -11.21 14.40
CA ILE A 121 20.28 -10.05 14.29
C ILE A 121 20.63 -9.47 15.67
N ARG A 122 19.78 -9.75 16.67
CA ARG A 122 19.96 -9.37 18.08
C ARG A 122 19.51 -10.53 18.95
N SER A 123 20.06 -10.65 20.15
CA SER A 123 19.57 -11.60 21.16
C SER A 123 18.15 -11.21 21.55
N VAL A 124 17.18 -12.06 21.20
CA VAL A 124 15.76 -11.86 21.51
C VAL A 124 15.31 -12.99 22.43
N GLU A 125 14.62 -12.64 23.52
CA GLU A 125 13.89 -13.63 24.29
C GLU A 125 12.71 -14.13 23.47
N VAL A 126 12.65 -15.45 23.26
CA VAL A 126 11.54 -16.10 22.56
C VAL A 126 10.27 -15.87 23.36
N LYS A 127 9.40 -14.96 22.88
CA LYS A 127 8.07 -14.79 23.46
C LYS A 127 7.25 -16.05 23.18
N THR A 128 6.53 -16.52 24.20
CA THR A 128 5.56 -17.60 24.03
C THR A 128 4.51 -17.18 23.01
N PRO A 129 4.10 -18.09 22.10
CA PRO A 129 3.02 -17.80 21.17
C PRO A 129 1.76 -17.37 21.94
N PRO A 130 0.89 -16.55 21.31
CA PRO A 130 -0.37 -16.15 21.93
C PRO A 130 -1.17 -17.38 22.37
N PRO A 131 -1.97 -17.27 23.43
CA PRO A 131 -2.79 -18.38 23.89
C PRO A 131 -3.75 -18.82 22.79
N ARG A 132 -4.03 -20.13 22.73
CA ARG A 132 -5.00 -20.70 21.79
C ARG A 132 -6.34 -19.97 21.93
N THR A 133 -6.81 -19.40 20.83
CA THR A 133 -8.15 -18.83 20.74
C THR A 133 -9.03 -19.84 20.03
N ASN A 134 -10.19 -20.15 20.61
CA ASN A 134 -11.21 -20.93 19.91
C ASN A 134 -11.84 -20.03 18.84
N ASN A 135 -11.19 -19.93 17.68
CA ASN A 135 -11.65 -19.10 16.58
C ASN A 135 -12.45 -19.97 15.59
N THR A 136 -13.77 -19.85 15.62
CA THR A 136 -14.68 -20.56 14.69
C THR A 136 -14.37 -20.27 13.21
N SER A 137 -13.66 -19.17 12.94
CA SER A 137 -13.20 -18.75 11.61
C SER A 137 -12.18 -19.70 10.98
N CYS A 138 -11.32 -20.37 11.78
CA CYS A 138 -10.24 -21.21 11.26
C CYS A 138 -10.80 -22.38 10.42
N ALA A 139 -11.72 -23.16 10.99
CA ALA A 139 -12.38 -24.25 10.25
C ALA A 139 -13.24 -23.72 9.10
N LYS A 140 -13.89 -22.55 9.28
CA LYS A 140 -14.70 -21.91 8.23
C LYS A 140 -13.88 -21.56 7.01
N PHE A 141 -12.65 -21.06 7.15
CA PHE A 141 -11.83 -20.63 6.00
C PHE A 141 -11.01 -21.72 5.37
N PHE A 142 -10.47 -22.65 6.16
CA PHE A 142 -9.46 -23.59 5.67
C PHE A 142 -9.92 -25.04 5.58
N ARG A 143 -11.13 -25.37 6.05
CA ARG A 143 -11.68 -26.75 5.98
C ARG A 143 -13.06 -26.84 5.34
N ASN A 144 -13.87 -25.79 5.43
CA ASN A 144 -15.23 -25.81 4.93
C ASN A 144 -15.30 -25.66 3.40
N LYS A 145 -16.18 -26.44 2.75
CA LYS A 145 -16.39 -26.42 1.30
C LYS A 145 -17.09 -25.18 0.77
N VAL A 146 -17.79 -24.44 1.63
CA VAL A 146 -18.41 -23.15 1.27
C VAL A 146 -17.45 -21.97 1.48
N SER A 147 -16.20 -22.22 1.89
CA SER A 147 -15.19 -21.17 1.99
C SER A 147 -14.93 -20.54 0.63
N PRO A 148 -14.82 -19.21 0.52
CA PRO A 148 -14.31 -18.53 -0.67
C PRO A 148 -12.93 -19.04 -1.15
N LEU A 149 -12.13 -19.60 -0.22
CA LEU A 149 -10.81 -20.15 -0.50
C LEU A 149 -10.85 -21.59 -1.04
N HIS A 150 -11.99 -22.29 -0.92
CA HIS A 150 -12.13 -23.70 -1.29
C HIS A 150 -11.69 -24.04 -2.73
N PRO A 151 -11.92 -23.20 -3.78
CA PRO A 151 -11.46 -23.50 -5.13
C PRO A 151 -9.94 -23.78 -5.22
N CYS A 152 -9.15 -23.24 -4.31
CA CYS A 152 -7.70 -23.36 -4.28
C CYS A 152 -7.18 -24.55 -3.44
N PHE A 153 -8.01 -25.16 -2.60
CA PHE A 153 -7.63 -26.26 -1.70
C PHE A 153 -7.07 -27.49 -2.43
N SER A 154 -7.45 -27.67 -3.70
CA SER A 154 -6.96 -28.78 -4.52
C SER A 154 -5.53 -28.57 -5.05
N LEU A 155 -5.04 -27.33 -5.06
CA LEU A 155 -3.71 -26.98 -5.56
C LEU A 155 -2.74 -26.67 -4.43
N ILE A 156 -3.22 -26.04 -3.36
CA ILE A 156 -2.41 -25.62 -2.22
C ILE A 156 -3.02 -26.22 -0.95
N ASP A 157 -2.21 -26.96 -0.18
CA ASP A 157 -2.67 -27.54 1.08
C ASP A 157 -3.01 -26.42 2.09
N ALA A 158 -4.27 -26.39 2.53
CA ALA A 158 -4.77 -25.42 3.50
C ALA A 158 -4.51 -25.85 4.96
N MET A 159 -4.09 -27.09 5.20
CA MET A 159 -3.89 -27.62 6.55
C MET A 159 -2.84 -26.84 7.36
N PRO A 160 -1.67 -26.45 6.81
CA PRO A 160 -0.71 -25.62 7.55
C PRO A 160 -1.30 -24.29 8.03
N PHE A 161 -2.14 -23.65 7.20
CA PHE A 161 -2.83 -22.41 7.56
C PHE A 161 -3.88 -22.65 8.65
N TYR A 162 -4.63 -23.74 8.57
CA TYR A 162 -5.56 -24.14 9.63
C TYR A 162 -4.85 -24.33 10.97
N GLU A 163 -3.72 -25.03 10.99
CA GLU A 163 -2.96 -25.31 12.21
C GLU A 163 -2.39 -24.04 12.86
N GLU A 164 -1.85 -23.11 12.08
CA GLU A 164 -1.39 -21.82 12.60
C GLU A 164 -2.54 -20.94 13.10
N CYS A 165 -3.70 -21.01 12.44
CA CYS A 165 -4.91 -20.32 12.89
C CYS A 165 -5.36 -20.84 14.27
N GLU A 166 -5.39 -22.16 14.47
CA GLU A 166 -5.73 -22.79 15.76
C GLU A 166 -4.68 -22.51 16.86
N LYS A 167 -3.44 -22.16 16.48
CA LYS A 167 -2.39 -21.68 17.40
C LYS A 167 -2.55 -20.21 17.79
N GLY A 168 -3.54 -19.50 17.23
CA GLY A 168 -3.89 -18.13 17.60
C GLY A 168 -3.43 -17.04 16.63
N VAL A 169 -2.97 -17.40 15.42
CA VAL A 169 -2.74 -16.43 14.35
C VAL A 169 -4.09 -15.98 13.78
N GLU A 170 -4.25 -14.68 13.51
CA GLU A 170 -5.50 -14.11 13.01
C GLU A 170 -5.94 -14.74 11.68
N ALA A 171 -7.18 -15.23 11.64
CA ALA A 171 -7.71 -15.99 10.51
C ALA A 171 -7.73 -15.18 9.20
N CYS A 172 -8.01 -13.87 9.27
CA CYS A 172 -8.00 -12.98 8.10
C CYS A 172 -6.59 -12.72 7.55
N THR A 173 -5.59 -12.58 8.43
CA THR A 173 -4.20 -12.47 8.01
C THR A 173 -3.77 -13.72 7.24
N LEU A 174 -4.10 -14.90 7.75
CA LEU A 174 -3.81 -16.17 7.07
C LEU A 174 -4.62 -16.35 5.77
N ALA A 175 -5.88 -15.92 5.75
CA ALA A 175 -6.72 -15.98 4.56
C ALA A 175 -6.15 -15.12 3.42
N ASN A 176 -5.66 -13.91 3.74
CA ASN A 176 -4.99 -13.06 2.75
C ASN A 176 -3.70 -13.70 2.23
N ALA A 177 -2.87 -14.26 3.12
CA ALA A 177 -1.65 -14.96 2.70
C ALA A 177 -1.95 -16.17 1.79
N TYR A 178 -2.99 -16.94 2.10
CA TYR A 178 -3.44 -18.06 1.27
C TYR A 178 -3.96 -17.56 -0.09
N LEU A 179 -4.72 -16.45 -0.11
CA LEU A 179 -5.22 -15.82 -1.33
C LEU A 179 -4.09 -15.40 -2.27
N GLU A 180 -2.99 -14.86 -1.74
CA GLU A 180 -1.79 -14.53 -2.54
C GLU A 180 -1.21 -15.77 -3.24
N LEU A 181 -1.11 -16.91 -2.53
CA LEU A 181 -0.64 -18.16 -3.14
C LEU A 181 -1.60 -18.66 -4.22
N CYS A 182 -2.92 -18.55 -4.00
CA CYS A 182 -3.93 -18.93 -4.99
C CYS A 182 -3.87 -18.07 -6.25
N SER A 183 -3.62 -16.76 -6.10
CA SER A 183 -3.43 -15.83 -7.21
C SER A 183 -2.22 -16.21 -8.08
N GLN A 184 -1.13 -16.67 -7.46
CA GLN A 184 0.04 -17.20 -8.18
C GLN A 184 -0.28 -18.47 -8.98
N GLN A 185 -1.26 -19.27 -8.55
CA GLN A 185 -1.77 -20.43 -9.30
C GLN A 185 -2.89 -20.05 -10.28
N HIS A 186 -3.18 -18.76 -10.46
CA HIS A 186 -4.24 -18.24 -11.32
C HIS A 186 -5.64 -18.78 -10.97
N VAL A 187 -5.89 -19.12 -9.71
CA VAL A 187 -7.20 -19.54 -9.24
C VAL A 187 -7.99 -18.30 -8.79
N PRO A 188 -9.14 -17.99 -9.41
CA PRO A 188 -9.98 -16.89 -8.98
C PRO A 188 -10.66 -17.23 -7.66
N THR A 189 -10.29 -16.53 -6.59
CA THR A 189 -10.93 -16.58 -5.27
C THR A 189 -11.01 -15.16 -4.71
N HIS A 190 -11.67 -15.00 -3.56
CA HIS A 190 -11.78 -13.73 -2.86
C HIS A 190 -11.58 -13.93 -1.36
N ILE A 191 -11.31 -12.84 -0.67
CA ILE A 191 -11.16 -12.82 0.78
C ILE A 191 -12.52 -13.13 1.44
N PRO A 192 -12.57 -13.82 2.59
CA PRO A 192 -13.85 -14.06 3.26
C PRO A 192 -14.50 -12.76 3.74
N ASP A 193 -15.78 -12.55 3.44
CA ASP A 193 -16.51 -11.27 3.61
C ASP A 193 -16.31 -10.59 4.98
N HIS A 194 -16.26 -11.36 6.07
CA HIS A 194 -16.05 -10.81 7.42
C HIS A 194 -14.66 -10.16 7.64
N CYS A 195 -13.69 -10.37 6.73
CA CYS A 195 -12.34 -9.81 6.82
C CYS A 195 -12.26 -8.37 6.33
N VAL A 196 -13.24 -7.94 5.52
CA VAL A 196 -13.30 -6.61 4.96
C VAL A 196 -14.62 -5.98 5.42
N GLN A 197 -14.49 -4.99 6.28
CA GLN A 197 -15.63 -4.26 6.82
C GLN A 197 -15.34 -2.78 6.76
N CYS A 198 -16.36 -1.99 6.42
CA CYS A 198 -16.29 -0.55 6.52
C CYS A 198 -17.35 -0.03 7.50
N ILE A 199 -17.08 1.13 8.10
CA ILE A 199 -17.98 1.77 9.03
C ILE A 199 -18.56 3.00 8.34
N THR A 200 -19.87 3.14 8.35
CA THR A 200 -20.57 4.28 7.74
C THR A 200 -20.39 5.53 8.59
N PRO A 201 -20.68 6.73 8.07
CA PRO A 201 -20.71 7.94 8.89
C PRO A 201 -21.67 7.85 10.09
N GLY A 202 -22.71 7.02 9.99
CA GLY A 202 -23.67 6.74 11.07
C GLY A 202 -23.16 5.73 12.11
N GLY A 203 -22.01 5.08 11.88
CA GLY A 203 -21.43 4.06 12.75
C GLY A 203 -21.84 2.63 12.41
N ASP A 204 -22.61 2.41 11.33
CA ASP A 204 -23.02 1.06 10.92
C ASP A 204 -21.85 0.31 10.29
N LEU A 205 -21.69 -0.95 10.70
CA LEU A 205 -20.71 -1.85 10.13
C LEU A 205 -21.30 -2.51 8.87
N VAL A 206 -20.60 -2.38 7.74
CA VAL A 206 -20.98 -2.98 6.47
C VAL A 206 -19.92 -3.99 6.08
N GLU A 207 -20.34 -5.26 5.98
CA GLU A 207 -19.50 -6.35 5.49
C GLU A 207 -19.40 -6.31 3.96
N GLU A 208 -18.32 -6.90 3.42
CA GLU A 208 -18.16 -7.04 1.98
C GLU A 208 -19.38 -7.72 1.32
N GLY A 209 -19.82 -7.18 0.18
CA GLY A 209 -20.99 -7.69 -0.55
C GLY A 209 -22.35 -7.28 0.02
N ALA A 210 -22.41 -6.67 1.22
CA ALA A 210 -23.65 -6.12 1.75
C ALA A 210 -24.02 -4.80 1.07
N PHE A 211 -25.32 -4.55 0.94
CA PHE A 211 -25.86 -3.30 0.40
C PHE A 211 -26.49 -2.48 1.52
N LEU A 212 -26.10 -1.21 1.61
CA LEU A 212 -26.68 -0.25 2.55
C LEU A 212 -27.17 0.97 1.79
N GLN A 213 -28.40 1.39 2.10
CA GLN A 213 -28.93 2.67 1.65
C GLN A 213 -28.58 3.76 2.67
N LEU A 214 -27.86 4.80 2.23
CA LEU A 214 -27.54 5.94 3.08
C LEU A 214 -28.75 6.89 3.16
N GLU A 215 -29.33 7.03 4.35
CA GLU A 215 -30.44 7.96 4.58
C GLU A 215 -29.96 9.40 4.72
N ASN A 216 -28.85 9.61 5.45
CA ASN A 216 -28.24 10.91 5.65
C ASN A 216 -26.89 10.96 4.94
N LEU A 217 -26.79 11.83 3.94
CA LEU A 217 -25.53 12.07 3.26
C LEU A 217 -24.67 13.02 4.09
N PRO A 218 -23.35 12.77 4.21
CA PRO A 218 -22.48 13.67 4.94
C PRO A 218 -22.41 15.03 4.23
N GLU A 219 -22.62 16.11 4.98
CA GLU A 219 -22.41 17.48 4.52
C GLU A 219 -20.91 17.81 4.51
N SER A 220 -20.14 17.02 3.76
CA SER A 220 -18.68 17.14 3.65
C SER A 220 -18.22 16.90 2.23
N MET A 221 -17.03 17.39 1.88
CA MET A 221 -16.50 17.25 0.52
C MET A 221 -15.13 16.56 0.50
N ASP A 222 -14.96 15.67 -0.49
CA ASP A 222 -13.66 15.11 -0.84
C ASP A 222 -13.13 15.83 -2.09
N VAL A 223 -12.03 16.56 -1.93
CA VAL A 223 -11.39 17.32 -3.01
C VAL A 223 -10.06 16.69 -3.37
N VAL A 224 -9.85 16.36 -4.64
CA VAL A 224 -8.60 15.77 -5.13
C VAL A 224 -7.95 16.67 -6.17
N PHE A 225 -6.76 17.17 -5.87
CA PHE A 225 -5.93 17.90 -6.81
C PHE A 225 -5.11 16.92 -7.64
N VAL A 226 -5.26 16.95 -8.97
CA VAL A 226 -4.55 16.07 -9.89
C VAL A 226 -3.54 16.89 -10.69
N VAL A 227 -2.27 16.78 -10.35
CA VAL A 227 -1.20 17.68 -10.81
C VAL A 227 -0.27 16.97 -11.79
N GLU A 228 -0.14 17.51 -13.00
CA GLU A 228 0.86 17.00 -13.94
C GLU A 228 2.27 17.48 -13.53
N ALA A 229 3.20 16.56 -13.31
CA ALA A 229 4.57 16.82 -12.84
C ALA A 229 5.49 17.31 -13.97
N GLN A 230 5.15 18.47 -14.52
CA GLN A 230 5.85 19.13 -15.63
C GLN A 230 6.14 20.59 -15.29
N TYR A 231 7.02 21.24 -16.06
CA TYR A 231 7.49 22.61 -15.81
C TYR A 231 6.38 23.63 -15.47
N CYS A 232 5.19 23.53 -16.08
CA CYS A 232 4.10 24.49 -15.87
C CYS A 232 3.52 24.50 -14.44
N ASN A 233 3.73 23.41 -13.69
CA ASN A 233 3.30 23.26 -12.30
C ASN A 233 4.48 23.39 -11.32
N LYS A 234 5.67 23.79 -11.79
CA LYS A 234 6.83 24.05 -10.91
C LYS A 234 6.50 25.14 -9.89
N ASN A 235 6.89 24.91 -8.63
CA ASN A 235 6.68 25.85 -7.53
C ASN A 235 5.21 26.29 -7.40
N ILE A 236 4.27 25.36 -7.55
CA ILE A 236 2.83 25.63 -7.64
C ILE A 236 2.30 26.59 -6.57
N ARG A 237 2.81 26.50 -5.33
CA ARG A 237 2.47 27.42 -4.22
C ARG A 237 2.72 28.88 -4.58
N LYS A 238 3.88 29.20 -5.14
CA LYS A 238 4.27 30.56 -5.52
C LYS A 238 3.78 30.96 -6.90
N ALA A 239 3.83 30.04 -7.87
CA ALA A 239 3.54 30.34 -9.27
C ALA A 239 2.03 30.47 -9.56
N LYS A 240 1.19 29.75 -8.80
CA LYS A 240 -0.27 29.73 -8.99
C LYS A 240 -1.05 30.21 -7.77
N ASN A 241 -0.37 30.65 -6.70
CA ASN A 241 -1.00 31.03 -5.44
C ASN A 241 -1.98 29.98 -4.92
N ILE A 242 -1.59 28.69 -4.99
CA ILE A 242 -2.50 27.57 -4.69
C ILE A 242 -3.01 27.62 -3.24
N ASP A 243 -2.21 28.16 -2.31
CA ASP A 243 -2.58 28.30 -0.91
C ASP A 243 -3.83 29.20 -0.76
N LEU A 244 -3.84 30.34 -1.44
CA LEU A 244 -4.98 31.27 -1.44
C LEU A 244 -6.20 30.65 -2.15
N PHE A 245 -5.96 29.90 -3.23
CA PHE A 245 -7.03 29.18 -3.93
C PHE A 245 -7.71 28.16 -3.00
N VAL A 246 -6.94 27.34 -2.29
CA VAL A 246 -7.45 26.35 -1.34
C VAL A 246 -8.22 27.04 -0.22
N ASP A 247 -7.66 28.08 0.39
CA ASP A 247 -8.31 28.83 1.48
C ASP A 247 -9.66 29.43 1.05
N THR A 248 -9.69 30.02 -0.16
CA THR A 248 -10.91 30.57 -0.75
C THR A 248 -11.92 29.47 -1.06
N LEU A 249 -11.47 28.36 -1.64
CA LEU A 249 -12.33 27.21 -1.97
C LEU A 249 -12.97 26.63 -0.71
N ASP A 250 -12.17 26.34 0.31
CA ASP A 250 -12.65 25.76 1.56
C ASP A 250 -13.61 26.71 2.28
N SER A 251 -13.27 28.00 2.36
CA SER A 251 -14.17 29.04 2.90
C SER A 251 -15.52 29.09 2.17
N LYS A 252 -15.53 28.89 0.85
CA LYS A 252 -16.77 28.82 0.07
C LYS A 252 -17.53 27.52 0.29
N LEU A 253 -16.85 26.40 0.44
CA LEU A 253 -17.49 25.12 0.77
C LEU A 253 -18.16 25.19 2.14
N GLN A 254 -17.43 25.67 3.15
CA GLN A 254 -17.97 25.89 4.51
C GLN A 254 -19.14 26.87 4.52
N GLY A 255 -19.05 27.97 3.77
CA GLY A 255 -20.15 28.94 3.61
C GLY A 255 -21.42 28.35 2.95
N ASN A 256 -21.30 27.21 2.27
CA ASN A 256 -22.42 26.48 1.66
C ASN A 256 -22.83 25.23 2.47
N GLY A 257 -22.38 25.10 3.72
CA GLY A 257 -22.76 24.02 4.62
C GLY A 257 -21.85 22.79 4.59
N PHE A 258 -20.83 22.74 3.74
CA PHE A 258 -19.87 21.63 3.75
C PHE A 258 -18.83 21.80 4.85
N SER A 259 -18.86 20.92 5.84
CA SER A 259 -17.92 20.83 6.96
C SER A 259 -17.07 19.56 6.86
N ASP A 260 -15.96 19.48 7.59
CA ASP A 260 -15.04 18.31 7.52
C ASP A 260 -14.59 17.99 6.07
N ASN A 261 -14.26 19.04 5.33
CA ASN A 261 -13.72 18.93 3.97
C ASN A 261 -12.30 18.40 4.03
N ARG A 262 -11.97 17.46 3.15
CA ARG A 262 -10.64 16.87 3.08
C ARG A 262 -10.08 16.86 1.67
N TYR A 263 -8.77 17.02 1.61
CA TYR A 263 -8.02 17.32 0.41
C TYR A 263 -6.93 16.29 0.20
N ALA A 264 -6.73 15.84 -1.03
CA ALA A 264 -5.62 14.98 -1.42
C ALA A 264 -4.93 15.51 -2.68
N VAL A 265 -3.67 15.10 -2.88
CA VAL A 265 -2.91 15.41 -4.09
C VAL A 265 -2.52 14.12 -4.80
N VAL A 266 -2.83 14.04 -6.09
CA VAL A 266 -2.36 13.00 -7.01
C VAL A 266 -1.43 13.65 -8.02
N VAL A 267 -0.28 13.03 -8.27
CA VAL A 267 0.73 13.53 -9.20
C VAL A 267 0.94 12.51 -10.33
N TYR A 268 1.01 12.99 -11.57
CA TYR A 268 1.15 12.14 -12.76
C TYR A 268 1.97 12.81 -13.86
N GLY A 269 2.28 12.08 -14.95
CA GLY A 269 2.85 12.66 -16.17
C GLY A 269 4.26 13.26 -16.01
N GLY A 270 5.01 12.82 -14.99
CA GLY A 270 6.40 13.22 -14.76
C GLY A 270 7.42 12.14 -15.12
N SER A 271 8.66 12.32 -14.70
CA SER A 271 9.68 11.26 -14.73
C SER A 271 9.66 10.42 -13.43
N GLY A 272 10.54 9.42 -13.35
CA GLY A 272 10.73 8.60 -12.15
C GLY A 272 9.43 7.97 -11.68
N VAL A 273 9.13 8.14 -10.38
CA VAL A 273 7.93 7.59 -9.72
C VAL A 273 6.62 8.17 -10.27
N TYR A 274 6.64 9.37 -10.85
CA TYR A 274 5.48 10.07 -11.38
C TYR A 274 5.20 9.79 -12.86
N ARG A 275 5.92 8.84 -13.48
CA ARG A 275 5.55 8.30 -14.81
C ARG A 275 4.16 7.67 -14.80
N ARG A 276 3.70 7.22 -13.63
CA ARG A 276 2.32 6.77 -13.36
C ARG A 276 1.70 7.70 -12.33
N ALA A 277 0.38 7.71 -12.25
CA ALA A 277 -0.34 8.44 -11.21
C ALA A 277 0.03 7.88 -9.82
N ARG A 278 0.28 8.79 -8.88
CA ARG A 278 0.66 8.50 -7.50
C ARG A 278 -0.07 9.44 -6.57
N ALA A 279 -0.70 8.91 -5.53
CA ALA A 279 -1.23 9.72 -4.46
C ALA A 279 -0.10 10.11 -3.50
N LEU A 280 -0.13 11.34 -2.99
CA LEU A 280 0.86 11.81 -2.02
C LEU A 280 0.40 11.49 -0.60
N TYR A 281 1.24 10.79 0.14
CA TYR A 281 1.09 10.60 1.59
C TYR A 281 2.12 11.48 2.29
N VAL A 282 1.65 12.46 3.07
CA VAL A 282 2.50 13.33 3.88
C VAL A 282 2.20 13.11 5.34
N ASN A 283 3.23 12.87 6.16
CA ASN A 283 3.06 12.45 7.56
C ASN A 283 2.09 11.27 7.70
N ASN A 284 2.22 10.29 6.79
CA ASN A 284 1.36 9.11 6.68
C ASN A 284 -0.13 9.39 6.39
N LYS A 285 -0.49 10.59 5.92
CA LYS A 285 -1.88 10.96 5.59
C LYS A 285 -2.05 11.19 4.09
N LEU A 286 -2.99 10.46 3.50
CA LEU A 286 -3.44 10.66 2.12
C LEU A 286 -4.32 11.92 2.02
N PHE A 287 -5.37 11.98 2.83
CA PHE A 287 -6.27 13.11 2.93
C PHE A 287 -5.90 13.99 4.13
N THR A 288 -6.00 15.29 3.97
CA THR A 288 -5.70 16.29 4.99
C THR A 288 -6.68 17.47 4.89
N ASP A 289 -6.60 18.42 5.81
CA ASP A 289 -7.48 19.60 5.79
C ASP A 289 -6.89 20.74 4.92
N ALA A 290 -7.65 21.83 4.78
CA ALA A 290 -7.24 22.99 4.00
C ALA A 290 -5.99 23.70 4.56
N VAL A 291 -5.68 23.52 5.86
CA VAL A 291 -4.53 24.14 6.52
C VAL A 291 -3.24 23.37 6.20
N ASP A 292 -3.32 22.05 6.15
CA ASP A 292 -2.17 21.16 6.02
C ASP A 292 -1.86 20.74 4.56
N ILE A 293 -2.83 20.83 3.63
CA ILE A 293 -2.63 20.49 2.20
C ILE A 293 -1.47 21.24 1.50
N PRO A 294 -1.06 22.48 1.89
CA PRO A 294 0.15 23.09 1.33
C PRO A 294 1.40 22.22 1.45
N ARG A 295 1.49 21.37 2.49
CA ARG A 295 2.62 20.43 2.66
C ARG A 295 2.64 19.35 1.58
N HIS A 296 1.49 18.87 1.12
CA HIS A 296 1.40 17.93 -0.01
C HIS A 296 1.89 18.54 -1.31
N PHE A 297 1.61 19.83 -1.54
CA PHE A 297 2.13 20.53 -2.72
C PHE A 297 3.66 20.73 -2.70
N GLU A 298 4.30 20.64 -1.52
CA GLU A 298 5.77 20.69 -1.37
C GLU A 298 6.42 19.31 -1.39
N ALA A 299 5.66 18.26 -1.11
CA ALA A 299 6.17 16.91 -0.92
C ALA A 299 6.63 16.23 -2.23
N PHE A 300 6.21 16.72 -3.39
CA PHE A 300 6.65 16.21 -4.68
C PHE A 300 7.64 17.16 -5.36
N GLN A 301 8.57 16.57 -6.11
CA GLN A 301 9.57 17.31 -6.88
C GLN A 301 9.43 16.98 -8.36
N ILE A 302 9.50 18.01 -9.20
CA ILE A 302 9.53 17.84 -10.65
C ILE A 302 10.98 17.70 -11.09
N ASP A 303 11.29 16.57 -11.72
CA ASP A 303 12.62 16.24 -12.21
C ASP A 303 13.13 17.27 -13.23
N LYS A 304 14.45 17.50 -13.22
CA LYS A 304 15.14 18.45 -14.11
C LYS A 304 14.82 18.20 -15.59
N ASN A 305 14.69 16.94 -16.01
CA ASN A 305 14.34 16.58 -17.38
C ASN A 305 12.91 17.04 -17.74
N SER A 306 11.99 16.98 -16.78
CA SER A 306 10.61 17.49 -16.89
C SER A 306 10.52 19.01 -16.78
N LEU A 307 11.62 19.70 -16.46
CA LEU A 307 11.70 21.16 -16.42
C LEU A 307 12.15 21.78 -17.75
N VAL A 308 12.52 20.99 -18.75
CA VAL A 308 12.94 21.50 -20.06
C VAL A 308 11.71 21.95 -20.84
N LYS A 309 11.69 23.22 -21.28
CA LYS A 309 10.57 23.82 -22.05
C LYS A 309 10.26 23.11 -23.39
N ASN A 310 11.18 22.30 -23.92
CA ASN A 310 10.98 21.59 -25.16
C ASN A 310 10.21 20.29 -24.90
N ASN A 311 9.08 20.12 -25.60
CA ASN A 311 8.11 19.02 -25.69
C ASN A 311 8.66 17.57 -25.88
N LYS A 312 9.80 17.22 -25.29
CA LYS A 312 10.40 15.88 -25.31
C LYS A 312 10.15 15.10 -24.02
N THR A 313 9.27 15.59 -23.15
CA THR A 313 8.84 14.86 -21.97
C THR A 313 7.72 13.90 -22.35
N VAL A 314 7.66 12.75 -21.68
CA VAL A 314 6.52 11.83 -21.78
C VAL A 314 5.29 12.63 -21.35
N GLY A 315 4.36 12.87 -22.28
CA GLY A 315 3.12 13.58 -21.99
C GLY A 315 2.31 12.86 -20.90
N GLY A 316 1.60 13.60 -20.06
CA GLY A 316 0.76 13.03 -19.02
C GLY A 316 -0.54 12.44 -19.57
N ASP A 317 -0.85 11.21 -19.17
CA ASP A 317 -2.16 10.60 -19.40
C ASP A 317 -3.14 11.05 -18.30
N ALA A 318 -3.85 12.15 -18.57
CA ALA A 318 -4.78 12.74 -17.62
C ALA A 318 -5.98 11.84 -17.33
N LEU A 319 -6.49 11.10 -18.32
CA LEU A 319 -7.65 10.21 -18.12
C LEU A 319 -7.27 9.00 -17.27
N ARG A 320 -6.06 8.45 -17.45
CA ARG A 320 -5.53 7.43 -16.53
C ARG A 320 -5.30 7.96 -15.13
N ALA A 321 -4.89 9.21 -14.97
CA ALA A 321 -4.79 9.84 -13.65
C ALA A 321 -6.17 10.00 -13.00
N LEU A 322 -7.21 10.37 -13.76
CA LEU A 322 -8.59 10.44 -13.26
C LEU A 322 -9.14 9.06 -12.88
N SER A 323 -8.86 8.02 -13.67
CA SER A 323 -9.18 6.63 -13.32
C SER A 323 -8.47 6.18 -12.05
N PHE A 324 -7.23 6.63 -11.81
CA PHE A 324 -6.56 6.37 -10.53
C PHE A 324 -7.22 7.08 -9.35
N VAL A 325 -7.83 8.26 -9.55
CA VAL A 325 -8.54 8.95 -8.46
C VAL A 325 -9.74 8.13 -7.96
N SER A 326 -10.41 7.36 -8.82
CA SER A 326 -11.55 6.52 -8.40
C SER A 326 -11.14 5.34 -7.52
N SER A 327 -9.86 4.95 -7.49
CA SER A 327 -9.35 3.94 -6.57
C SER A 327 -8.93 4.47 -5.19
N LEU A 328 -9.03 5.79 -4.96
CA LEU A 328 -8.76 6.37 -3.64
C LEU A 328 -9.90 6.06 -2.65
N PRO A 329 -9.64 6.01 -1.33
CA PRO A 329 -10.65 5.74 -0.31
C PRO A 329 -11.53 6.99 -0.07
N LEU A 330 -12.30 7.36 -1.08
CA LEU A 330 -13.26 8.47 -1.07
C LEU A 330 -14.46 8.09 -0.20
N ARG A 331 -14.99 9.05 0.58
CA ARG A 331 -16.14 8.83 1.46
C ARG A 331 -17.35 8.41 0.63
N ALA A 332 -18.07 7.39 1.11
CA ALA A 332 -19.35 7.01 0.53
C ALA A 332 -20.37 8.14 0.80
N GLY A 333 -21.15 8.51 -0.22
CA GLY A 333 -22.19 9.55 -0.11
C GLY A 333 -21.70 11.00 -0.10
N ALA A 334 -20.41 11.26 0.17
CA ALA A 334 -19.85 12.62 0.12
C ALA A 334 -19.67 13.08 -1.34
N PRO A 335 -20.08 14.31 -1.70
CA PRO A 335 -19.71 14.92 -2.98
C PRO A 335 -18.19 14.96 -3.20
N ARG A 336 -17.79 14.77 -4.45
CA ARG A 336 -16.37 14.70 -4.87
C ARG A 336 -16.08 15.83 -5.85
N ALA A 337 -14.99 16.54 -5.63
CA ALA A 337 -14.47 17.52 -6.58
C ALA A 337 -13.06 17.13 -7.02
N ILE A 338 -12.81 17.14 -8.33
CA ILE A 338 -11.48 16.89 -8.88
C ILE A 338 -10.98 18.17 -9.53
N VAL A 339 -9.84 18.68 -9.07
CA VAL A 339 -9.19 19.86 -9.63
C VAL A 339 -7.98 19.39 -10.43
N LEU A 340 -8.14 19.30 -11.74
CA LEU A 340 -7.08 18.89 -12.66
C LEU A 340 -6.18 20.10 -13.02
N LEU A 341 -4.87 19.95 -12.88
CA LEU A 341 -3.86 20.91 -13.30
C LEU A 341 -2.96 20.30 -14.38
N PRO A 342 -3.43 20.24 -15.64
CA PRO A 342 -2.65 19.70 -16.73
C PRO A 342 -1.68 20.76 -17.28
N CYS A 343 -0.52 20.32 -17.75
CA CYS A 343 0.44 21.07 -18.55
C CYS A 343 0.31 20.72 -20.03
N THR A 344 0.01 19.46 -20.33
CA THR A 344 -0.25 18.96 -21.67
C THR A 344 -1.73 19.15 -22.00
N LYS A 345 -2.08 19.33 -23.28
CA LYS A 345 -3.50 19.35 -23.67
C LYS A 345 -4.13 18.00 -23.32
N CYS A 346 -5.27 18.03 -22.63
CA CYS A 346 -6.09 16.84 -22.41
C CYS A 346 -6.73 16.44 -23.74
N ASP A 347 -6.05 15.58 -24.49
CA ASP A 347 -6.49 15.08 -25.78
C ASP A 347 -6.57 13.56 -25.71
N ALA A 348 -7.77 13.01 -25.97
CA ALA A 348 -8.06 11.59 -25.89
C ALA A 348 -7.17 10.76 -26.84
N SER A 349 -6.64 11.35 -27.91
CA SER A 349 -5.73 10.66 -28.83
C SER A 349 -4.38 10.27 -28.23
N PHE A 350 -3.97 10.93 -27.13
CA PHE A 350 -2.74 10.62 -26.38
C PHE A 350 -3.01 9.87 -25.07
N SER A 351 -4.27 9.54 -24.80
CA SER A 351 -4.70 8.85 -23.60
C SER A 351 -4.80 7.35 -23.82
N SER A 352 -4.46 6.56 -22.80
CA SER A 352 -4.70 5.10 -22.80
C SER A 352 -6.16 4.73 -22.51
N LEU A 353 -6.96 5.69 -22.04
CA LEU A 353 -8.38 5.53 -21.71
C LEU A 353 -9.24 6.51 -22.53
N ASP A 354 -10.50 6.16 -22.75
CA ASP A 354 -11.51 7.05 -23.32
C ASP A 354 -12.44 7.56 -22.21
N TYR A 355 -13.14 8.66 -22.45
CA TYR A 355 -14.14 9.23 -21.55
C TYR A 355 -15.23 8.21 -21.16
N SER A 356 -15.53 7.24 -22.03
CA SER A 356 -16.47 6.16 -21.73
C SER A 356 -15.94 5.11 -20.74
N THR A 357 -14.73 5.27 -20.20
CA THR A 357 -14.13 4.32 -19.24
C THR A 357 -13.88 4.95 -17.87
N ILE A 358 -14.26 6.23 -17.69
CA ILE A 358 -14.13 6.96 -16.42
C ILE A 358 -15.51 6.98 -15.77
N TYR A 359 -15.75 6.06 -14.83
CA TYR A 359 -16.94 6.00 -13.99
C TYR A 359 -16.58 5.99 -12.52
#